data_AF-Q72W56-F1
#
_entry.id   AF-Q72W56-F1
#
_cell.length_a   1.000
_cell.length_b   1.000
_cell.length_c   1.000
_cell.angle_alpha   90.00
_cell.angle_beta   90.00
_cell.angle_gamma   90.00
#
_symmetry.space_group_name_H-M   'P 1'
#
loop_
_entity.id
_entity.type
_entity.pdbx_description
1 polymer ?
#
loop_
_entity_poly.entity_id
_entity_poly.type
_entity_poly.pdbx_seq_one_letter_code
_entity_poly.pdbx_strand_id
1 'polypeptide(L)'
;MVYLVSLPFFGTWLIGFTFYWENQTVRKYSGISFLNFLYFLGFLLVSVLVSWIPIAGPWLGNIIHLMGILIYLGISGLLLYNYTSAKKIGLTIPERHLSHLESYIH
;
A
#
# COMPACT_ATOMS: atom_id res chain seq x y z
N MET A 1 12.58 1.38 -17.22
CA MET A 1 13.32 1.34 -15.93
C MET A 1 12.49 1.84 -14.74
N VAL A 2 11.82 3.00 -14.80
CA VAL A 2 11.02 3.51 -13.67
C VAL A 2 9.85 2.59 -13.28
N TYR A 3 9.25 1.87 -14.23
CA TYR A 3 8.21 0.87 -13.99
C TYR A 3 8.60 -0.21 -12.97
N LEU A 4 9.86 -0.66 -12.97
CA LEU A 4 10.31 -1.76 -12.09
C LEU A 4 10.44 -1.31 -10.64
N VAL A 5 10.72 -0.03 -10.42
CA VAL A 5 10.89 0.57 -9.09
C VAL A 5 9.55 1.09 -8.55
N SER A 6 8.65 1.53 -9.43
CA SER A 6 7.28 1.93 -9.06
C SER A 6 6.34 0.75 -8.89
N LEU A 7 6.70 -0.44 -9.40
CA LEU A 7 6.01 -1.68 -9.10
C LEU A 7 6.18 -1.98 -7.61
N PRO A 8 5.11 -1.93 -6.82
CA PRO A 8 5.13 -2.21 -5.40
C PRO A 8 5.09 -3.72 -5.18
N PHE A 9 6.12 -4.37 -5.71
CA PHE A 9 6.47 -5.74 -5.45
C PHE A 9 7.53 -5.78 -4.36
N PHE A 10 7.69 -6.93 -3.75
CA PHE A 10 8.60 -7.11 -2.65
C PHE A 10 10.04 -6.77 -3.08
N GLY A 11 10.64 -5.73 -2.49
CA GLY A 11 12.05 -5.38 -2.69
C GLY A 11 12.39 -4.48 -3.89
N THR A 12 11.45 -4.10 -4.75
CA THR A 12 11.69 -3.21 -5.90
C THR A 12 12.05 -1.78 -5.50
N TRP A 13 11.50 -1.31 -4.38
CA TRP A 13 11.83 -0.02 -3.76
C TRP A 13 13.32 0.09 -3.39
N LEU A 14 13.98 -1.04 -3.10
CA LEU A 14 15.41 -1.08 -2.77
C LEU A 14 16.27 -0.65 -3.96
N ILE A 15 15.91 -1.09 -5.18
CA ILE A 15 16.59 -0.72 -6.43
C ILE A 15 16.47 0.79 -6.65
N GLY A 16 15.31 1.37 -6.34
CA GLY A 16 15.08 2.81 -6.42
C GLY A 16 15.96 3.62 -5.50
N PHE A 17 16.10 3.18 -4.24
CA PHE A 17 16.97 3.84 -3.27
C PHE A 17 18.46 3.66 -3.57
N THR A 18 18.87 2.52 -4.11
CA THR A 18 20.28 2.20 -4.36
C THR A 18 20.82 2.81 -5.66
N PHE A 19 20.07 2.72 -6.76
CA PHE A 19 20.60 3.11 -8.08
C PHE A 19 20.02 4.41 -8.65
N TYR A 20 18.87 4.88 -8.14
CA TYR A 20 18.14 6.00 -8.72
C TYR A 20 17.79 7.09 -7.70
N TRP A 21 18.55 7.19 -6.62
CA TRP A 21 18.31 8.13 -5.52
C TRP A 21 18.21 9.59 -5.97
N GLU A 22 19.04 9.98 -6.94
CA GLU A 22 19.07 11.34 -7.51
C GLU A 22 17.79 11.70 -8.27
N ASN A 23 17.03 10.71 -8.75
CA ASN A 23 15.77 10.96 -9.43
C ASN A 23 14.63 11.11 -8.40
N GLN A 24 14.21 12.36 -8.17
CA GLN A 24 13.19 12.70 -7.18
C GLN A 24 11.87 11.92 -7.36
N THR A 25 11.44 11.69 -8.60
CA THR A 25 10.23 10.93 -8.91
C THR A 25 10.39 9.48 -8.50
N VAL A 26 11.50 8.84 -8.89
CA VAL A 26 11.79 7.44 -8.55
C VAL A 26 11.90 7.28 -7.03
N ARG A 27 12.60 8.18 -6.34
CA ARG A 27 12.74 8.18 -4.89
C ARG A 27 11.39 8.27 -4.17
N LYS A 28 10.49 9.15 -4.65
CA LYS A 28 9.13 9.28 -4.10
C LYS A 28 8.33 7.98 -4.22
N TYR A 29 8.27 7.40 -5.42
CA TYR A 29 7.53 6.15 -5.64
C TYR A 29 8.15 4.96 -4.89
N SER A 30 9.47 4.92 -4.77
CA SER A 30 10.18 3.93 -3.95
C SER A 30 9.79 4.06 -2.47
N GLY A 31 9.72 5.29 -1.95
CA GLY A 31 9.25 5.55 -0.58
C GLY A 31 7.82 5.10 -0.34
N ILE A 32 6.91 5.37 -1.28
CA ILE A 32 5.52 4.92 -1.18
C ILE A 32 5.43 3.39 -1.24
N SER A 33 6.18 2.75 -2.14
CA SER A 33 6.24 1.28 -2.21
C SER A 33 6.81 0.66 -0.94
N PHE A 34 7.81 1.29 -0.33
CA PHE A 34 8.39 0.85 0.94
C PHE A 34 7.38 0.95 2.09
N LEU A 35 6.64 2.06 2.17
CA LEU A 35 5.55 2.21 3.15
C LEU A 35 4.46 1.14 2.97
N ASN A 36 4.05 0.85 1.73
CA ASN A 36 3.09 -0.22 1.46
C ASN A 36 3.61 -1.58 1.95
N PHE A 37 4.90 -1.86 1.75
CA PHE A 37 5.55 -3.05 2.29
C PHE A 37 5.56 -3.08 3.82
N LEU A 38 5.85 -1.96 4.50
CA LEU A 38 5.78 -1.89 5.97
C LEU A 38 4.37 -2.12 6.50
N TYR A 39 3.34 -1.61 5.82
CA TYR A 39 1.94 -1.90 6.15
C TYR A 39 1.66 -3.40 6.06
N PHE A 40 2.06 -4.04 4.96
CA PHE A 40 1.93 -5.50 4.80
C PHE A 40 2.67 -6.27 5.89
N LEU A 41 3.91 -5.86 6.21
CA LEU A 41 4.70 -6.46 7.27
C LEU A 41 3.99 -6.35 8.64
N GLY A 42 3.34 -5.22 8.91
CA GLY A 42 2.50 -5.06 10.10
C GLY A 42 1.35 -6.07 10.17
N PHE A 43 0.61 -6.25 9.08
CA PHE A 43 -0.44 -7.28 9.00
C PHE A 43 0.12 -8.69 9.20
N LEU A 44 1.29 -8.99 8.63
CA LEU A 44 1.96 -10.28 8.82
C LEU A 44 2.33 -10.51 10.29
N LEU A 45 2.92 -9.52 10.95
CA LEU A 45 3.27 -9.61 12.38
C LEU A 45 2.03 -9.81 13.26
N VAL A 46 0.97 -9.04 13.03
CA VAL A 46 -0.30 -9.19 13.75
C VAL A 46 -0.91 -10.57 13.49
N SER A 47 -0.90 -11.03 12.24
CA SER A 47 -1.37 -12.36 11.87
C SER A 47 -0.61 -13.45 12.63
N VAL A 48 0.71 -13.37 12.68
CA VAL A 48 1.54 -14.29 13.46
C VAL A 48 1.15 -14.26 14.92
N LEU A 49 1.08 -13.08 15.56
CA LEU A 49 0.72 -12.98 16.99
C LEU A 49 -0.67 -13.57 17.29
N VAL A 50 -1.67 -13.26 16.44
CA VAL A 50 -3.05 -13.77 16.60
C VAL A 50 -3.13 -15.27 16.37
N SER A 51 -2.25 -15.83 15.53
CA SER A 51 -2.23 -17.28 15.23
C SER A 51 -1.91 -18.14 16.46
N TRP A 52 -1.30 -17.56 17.50
CA TRP A 52 -0.96 -18.27 18.74
C TRP A 52 -2.16 -18.39 19.70
N ILE A 53 -3.28 -17.72 19.42
CA ILE A 53 -4.50 -17.84 20.23
C ILE A 53 -5.07 -19.27 20.05
N PRO A 54 -5.33 -20.01 21.14
CA PRO A 54 -5.89 -21.35 21.03
C PRO A 54 -7.23 -21.37 20.27
N ILE A 55 -7.48 -22.47 19.55
CA ILE A 55 -8.74 -22.79 18.86
C ILE A 55 -9.03 -21.89 17.65
N ALA A 56 -9.21 -20.58 17.85
CA ALA A 56 -9.61 -19.63 16.82
C ALA A 56 -8.42 -18.89 16.17
N GLY A 57 -7.25 -18.86 16.82
CA GLY A 57 -6.09 -18.10 16.36
C GLY A 57 -5.65 -18.40 14.93
N PRO A 58 -5.48 -19.66 14.52
CA PRO A 58 -5.06 -19.97 13.14
C PRO A 58 -6.02 -19.44 12.07
N TRP A 59 -7.32 -19.47 12.33
CA TRP A 59 -8.34 -18.94 11.42
C TRP A 59 -8.28 -17.42 11.33
N LEU A 60 -8.25 -16.76 12.49
CA LEU A 60 -8.16 -15.30 12.58
C LEU A 60 -6.85 -14.77 11.98
N GLY A 61 -5.74 -15.43 12.27
CA GLY A 61 -4.43 -15.13 11.70
C GLY A 61 -4.45 -15.19 10.18
N ASN A 62 -5.02 -16.25 9.59
CA ASN A 62 -5.15 -16.37 8.15
C ASN A 62 -6.04 -15.28 7.52
N ILE A 63 -7.14 -14.91 8.18
CA ILE A 63 -8.00 -13.81 7.71
C ILE A 63 -7.23 -12.49 7.71
N ILE A 64 -6.52 -12.19 8.80
CA ILE A 64 -5.71 -10.97 8.92
C ILE A 64 -4.61 -10.94 7.86
N HIS A 65 -3.94 -12.07 7.62
CA HIS A 65 -2.93 -12.17 6.58
C HIS A 65 -3.51 -11.95 5.19
N LEU A 66 -4.64 -12.59 4.87
CA LEU A 66 -5.34 -12.42 3.60
C LEU A 66 -5.75 -10.96 3.38
N MET A 67 -6.29 -10.30 4.40
CA MET A 67 -6.59 -8.86 4.34
C MET A 67 -5.33 -8.04 4.03
N GLY A 68 -4.21 -8.35 4.69
CA GLY A 68 -2.92 -7.73 4.42
C GLY A 68 -2.49 -7.90 2.95
N ILE A 69 -2.63 -9.11 2.39
CA ILE A 69 -2.31 -9.41 0.99
C ILE A 69 -3.23 -8.60 0.05
N LEU A 70 -4.53 -8.57 0.30
CA LEU A 70 -5.50 -7.85 -0.53
C LEU A 70 -5.25 -6.34 -0.54
N ILE A 71 -5.01 -5.75 0.64
CA ILE A 71 -4.68 -4.32 0.78
C ILE A 71 -3.36 -4.01 0.07
N TYR A 72 -2.34 -4.83 0.31
CA TYR A 72 -1.03 -4.68 -0.32
C TYR A 72 -1.18 -4.70 -1.85
N LEU A 73 -1.79 -5.75 -2.42
CA LEU A 73 -2.03 -5.88 -3.86
C LEU A 73 -2.92 -4.77 -4.43
N GLY A 74 -3.94 -4.33 -3.69
CA GLY A 74 -4.87 -3.27 -4.09
C GLY A 74 -4.16 -1.91 -4.21
N ILE A 75 -3.46 -1.49 -3.16
CA ILE A 75 -2.62 -0.28 -3.18
C ILE A 75 -1.55 -0.42 -4.27
N SER A 76 -1.00 -1.62 -4.40
CA SER A 76 0.02 -1.92 -5.37
C SER A 76 -0.44 -1.71 -6.81
N GLY A 77 -1.60 -2.25 -7.17
CA GLY A 77 -2.23 -2.07 -8.47
C GLY A 77 -2.63 -0.62 -8.73
N LEU A 78 -3.13 0.10 -7.73
CA LEU A 78 -3.48 1.52 -7.84
C LEU A 78 -2.25 2.40 -8.13
N LEU A 79 -1.13 2.15 -7.45
CA LEU A 79 0.12 2.87 -7.68
C LEU A 79 0.66 2.62 -9.07
N LEU A 80 0.62 1.36 -9.52
CA LEU A 80 1.04 0.99 -10.87
C LEU A 80 0.15 1.66 -11.93
N TYR A 81 -1.16 1.61 -11.76
CA TYR A 81 -2.12 2.23 -12.67
C TYR A 81 -1.92 3.75 -12.78
N ASN A 82 -1.76 4.43 -11.65
CA ASN A 82 -1.50 5.87 -11.62
C ASN A 82 -0.19 6.23 -12.32
N TYR A 83 0.82 5.37 -12.21
CA TYR A 83 2.10 5.56 -12.87
C TYR A 83 2.01 5.31 -14.38
N THR A 84 1.33 4.24 -14.82
CA THR A 84 1.23 3.84 -16.23
C THR A 84 0.30 4.75 -17.03
N SER A 85 -0.79 5.21 -16.43
CA SER A 85 -1.86 5.92 -17.15
C SER A 85 -1.66 7.44 -17.20
N ALA A 86 -0.66 8.00 -16.49
CA ALA A 86 -0.43 9.45 -16.25
C ALA A 86 -1.64 10.25 -15.69
N LYS A 87 -2.81 9.62 -15.59
CA LYS A 87 -3.98 10.06 -14.84
C LYS A 87 -3.75 9.70 -13.38
N LYS A 88 -3.61 10.71 -12.52
CA LYS A 88 -3.90 10.52 -11.10
C LYS A 88 -5.35 10.05 -11.05
N ILE A 89 -5.63 8.89 -10.45
CA ILE A 89 -6.93 8.65 -9.84
C ILE A 89 -7.03 9.72 -8.75
N GLY A 90 -7.48 10.92 -9.13
CA GLY A 90 -8.24 11.74 -8.23
C GLY A 90 -9.43 10.86 -7.90
N LEU A 91 -9.46 10.31 -6.69
CA LEU A 91 -10.73 9.92 -6.10
C LEU A 91 -11.55 11.21 -6.14
N THR A 92 -12.35 11.38 -7.20
CA THR A 92 -13.27 12.50 -7.31
C THR A 92 -14.34 12.19 -6.27
N ILE A 93 -14.08 12.56 -5.02
CA ILE A 93 -15.07 12.51 -3.96
C ILE A 93 -16.17 13.44 -4.47
N PRO A 94 -17.40 12.95 -4.71
CA PRO A 94 -18.48 13.80 -5.16
C PRO A 94 -18.61 14.97 -4.20
N GLU A 95 -18.75 16.22 -4.68
CA GLU A 95 -18.78 17.42 -3.82
C GLU A 95 -19.79 17.29 -2.67
N ARG A 96 -20.88 16.55 -2.90
CA ARG A 96 -21.90 16.21 -1.90
C ARG A 96 -21.39 15.39 -0.72
N HIS A 97 -20.41 14.51 -0.93
CA HIS A 97 -19.78 13.73 0.13
C HIS A 97 -18.73 14.57 0.88
N LEU A 98 -18.03 15.47 0.17
CA LEU A 98 -17.06 16.37 0.77
C LEU A 98 -17.76 17.35 1.73
N SER A 99 -18.85 17.98 1.28
CA SER A 99 -19.63 18.91 2.11
C SER A 99 -20.26 18.25 3.34
N HIS A 100 -20.63 16.97 3.23
CA HIS A 100 -21.17 16.20 4.34
C HIS A 100 -20.11 15.73 5.34
N LEU A 101 -18.84 15.63 4.92
CA LEU A 101 -17.70 15.36 5.82
C LEU A 101 -17.26 16.65 6.53
N GLU A 102 -17.24 17.77 5.81
CA GLU A 102 -16.94 19.09 6.36
C GLU A 102 -17.95 19.54 7.43
N SER A 103 -19.22 19.15 7.31
CA SER A 103 -20.24 19.44 8.34
C SER A 103 -20.01 18.74 9.69
N TYR A 104 -19.12 17.75 9.78
CA TYR A 104 -18.76 17.09 11.05
C TYR A 104 -17.51 17.68 11.71
N ILE A 105 -16.82 18.59 11.05
CA ILE A 105 -15.58 19.23 11.55
C ILE A 105 -15.88 20.61 12.18
N HIS A 106 -17.13 21.08 12.07
CA HIS A 106 -17.62 22.31 12.68
C HIS A 106 -18.59 22.07 13.85
#